data_AF-A0A6L7S5C2-F1
#
_entry.id   AF-A0A6L7S5C2-F1
#
_cell.length_a   1.000
_cell.length_b   1.000
_cell.length_c   1.000
_cell.angle_alpha   90.00
_cell.angle_beta   90.00
_cell.angle_gamma   90.00
#
_symmetry.space_group_name_H-M   'P 1'
#
loop_
_entity.id
_entity.type
_entity.pdbx_description
1 polymer ?
#
loop_
_entity_poly.entity_id
_entity_poly.type
_entity_poly.pdbx_seq_one_letter_code
_entity_poly.pdbx_strand_id
1 'polypeptide(L)'
;DGPHVFQGKVSISEALGEVTILYFEPDGEADPVIAKLAGIHRDQRGNSVSLTADPSKVHVFHDTQSLLYRDRPTKRIPVKAH
;
A
#
# COMPACT_ATOMS: atom_id res chain seq x y z
N ASP A 1 -5.62 -18.03 -0.13
CA ASP A 1 -6.74 -17.18 -0.57
C ASP A 1 -7.52 -16.63 0.60
N GLY A 2 -7.04 -15.50 1.15
CA GLY A 2 -7.82 -14.68 2.09
C GLY A 2 -8.48 -13.53 1.34
N PRO A 3 -9.42 -12.78 1.96
CA PRO A 3 -9.97 -11.57 1.36
C PRO A 3 -8.85 -10.58 1.02
N HIS A 4 -9.01 -9.87 -0.10
CA HIS A 4 -8.10 -8.81 -0.48
C HIS A 4 -8.37 -7.57 0.38
N VAL A 5 -7.31 -6.86 0.76
CA VAL A 5 -7.38 -5.59 1.50
C VAL A 5 -7.30 -4.38 0.57
N PHE A 6 -6.88 -4.61 -0.69
CA PHE A 6 -6.79 -3.60 -1.72
C PHE A 6 -6.98 -4.25 -3.10
N GLN A 7 -7.68 -3.58 -4.00
CA GLN A 7 -7.74 -3.91 -5.42
C GLN A 7 -7.59 -2.62 -6.23
N GLY A 8 -6.76 -2.64 -7.27
CA GLY A 8 -6.57 -1.48 -8.12
C GLY A 8 -5.98 -1.84 -9.47
N LYS A 9 -6.05 -0.90 -10.41
CA LYS A 9 -5.45 -1.03 -11.73
C LYS A 9 -4.02 -0.53 -11.74
N VAL A 10 -3.10 -1.32 -12.30
CA VAL A 10 -1.67 -0.97 -12.35
C VAL A 10 -1.40 0.01 -13.50
N SER A 11 -0.81 1.17 -13.20
CA SER A 11 -0.42 2.19 -14.17
C SER A 11 1.02 2.00 -14.68
N ILE A 12 1.93 1.56 -13.80
CA ILE A 12 3.36 1.30 -14.08
C ILE A 12 3.78 0.01 -13.37
N SER A 13 4.62 -0.78 -14.05
CA SER A 13 5.22 -2.01 -13.50
C SER A 13 6.73 -2.01 -13.79
N GLU A 14 7.55 -2.14 -12.75
CA GLU A 14 9.01 -2.15 -12.84
C GLU A 14 9.56 -3.49 -12.32
N ALA A 15 10.16 -4.29 -13.20
CA ALA A 15 10.80 -5.55 -12.81
C ALA A 15 12.31 -5.31 -12.56
N LEU A 16 12.72 -5.38 -11.29
CA LEU A 16 14.06 -5.03 -10.82
C LEU A 16 14.88 -6.26 -10.40
N GLY A 17 14.72 -7.36 -11.14
CA GLY A 17 15.40 -8.63 -10.86
C GLY A 17 14.71 -9.42 -9.75
N GLU A 18 15.03 -9.15 -8.49
CA GLU A 18 14.47 -9.90 -7.35
C GLU A 18 13.07 -9.44 -6.94
N VAL A 19 12.64 -8.28 -7.39
CA VAL A 19 11.35 -7.69 -7.02
C VAL A 19 10.68 -7.01 -8.19
N THR A 20 9.36 -6.89 -8.12
CA THR A 20 8.55 -6.08 -9.02
C THR A 20 7.86 -4.98 -8.24
N ILE A 21 8.00 -3.73 -8.67
CA ILE A 21 7.27 -2.59 -8.12
C ILE A 21 6.06 -2.32 -9.01
N LEU A 22 4.87 -2.33 -8.41
CA LEU A 22 3.62 -1.96 -9.05
C LEU A 22 3.16 -0.61 -8.52
N TYR A 23 2.91 0.34 -9.42
CA TYR A 23 2.26 1.61 -9.11
C TYR A 23 0.82 1.52 -9.58
N PHE A 24 -0.13 1.81 -8.70
CA PHE A 24 -1.55 1.77 -9.01
C PHE A 24 -2.05 3.14 -9.49
N GLU A 25 -3.10 3.13 -10.31
CA GLU A 25 -3.87 4.33 -10.59
C GLU A 25 -4.44 4.87 -9.25
N PRO A 26 -4.39 6.20 -9.01
CA PRO A 26 -4.94 6.78 -7.79
C PRO A 26 -6.46 6.62 -7.75
N ASP A 27 -7.01 6.40 -6.56
CA ASP A 27 -8.45 6.31 -6.32
C ASP A 27 -8.96 7.64 -5.74
N GLY A 28 -9.54 8.48 -6.60
CA GLY A 28 -10.01 9.81 -6.24
C GLY A 28 -8.87 10.73 -5.76
N GLU A 29 -9.03 11.29 -4.56
CA GLU A 29 -8.03 12.17 -3.92
C GLU A 29 -7.05 11.42 -3.01
N ALA A 30 -7.13 10.09 -2.94
CA ALA A 30 -6.23 9.29 -2.12
C ALA A 30 -4.80 9.27 -2.70
N ASP A 31 -3.81 9.17 -1.82
CA ASP A 31 -2.43 8.98 -2.22
C ASP A 31 -2.27 7.67 -3.03
N PRO A 32 -1.41 7.66 -4.06
CA PRO A 32 -1.23 6.48 -4.90
C PRO A 32 -0.66 5.31 -4.09
N VAL A 33 -1.23 4.12 -4.31
CA VAL A 33 -0.77 2.88 -3.68
C VAL A 33 0.39 2.29 -4.50
N ILE A 34 1.39 1.76 -3.79
CA ILE A 34 2.54 1.06 -4.36
C ILE A 34 2.62 -0.33 -3.73
N ALA A 35 2.88 -1.35 -4.53
CA ALA A 35 3.19 -2.70 -4.05
C ALA A 35 4.57 -3.16 -4.50
N LYS A 36 5.31 -3.76 -3.57
CA LYS A 36 6.58 -4.43 -3.84
C LYS A 36 6.38 -5.94 -3.73
N LEU A 37 6.43 -6.64 -4.86
CA LEU A 37 6.25 -8.09 -4.94
C LEU A 37 7.61 -8.77 -5.07
N ALA A 38 7.78 -9.92 -4.42
CA ALA A 38 8.96 -10.76 -4.60
C ALA A 38 8.92 -11.46 -5.96
N GLY A 39 10.06 -11.52 -6.64
CA GLY A 39 10.21 -12.08 -7.99
C GLY A 39 9.81 -11.13 -9.12
N ILE A 40 9.84 -11.67 -10.33
CA ILE A 40 9.49 -10.97 -11.57
C ILE A 40 8.05 -11.30 -11.96
N HIS A 41 7.15 -10.33 -11.83
CA HIS A 41 5.76 -10.42 -12.26
C HIS A 41 5.59 -9.60 -13.54
N ARG A 42 5.60 -10.28 -14.69
CA ARG A 42 5.49 -9.62 -16.00
C ARG A 42 4.05 -9.24 -16.33
N ASP A 43 3.91 -8.30 -17.25
CA ASP A 43 2.64 -7.94 -17.91
C ASP A 43 1.54 -7.48 -16.94
N GLN A 44 1.90 -6.85 -15.82
CA GLN A 44 0.94 -6.38 -14.83
C GLN A 44 0.31 -5.03 -15.19
N ARG A 45 0.98 -4.21 -16.02
CA ARG A 45 0.47 -2.88 -16.41
C ARG A 45 -0.88 -2.99 -17.13
N GLY A 46 -1.85 -2.22 -16.68
CA GLY A 46 -3.22 -2.21 -17.20
C GLY A 46 -4.14 -3.24 -16.55
N ASN A 47 -3.60 -4.21 -15.81
CA ASN A 47 -4.40 -5.24 -15.14
C ASN A 47 -4.92 -4.73 -13.79
N SER A 48 -6.07 -5.26 -13.37
CA SER A 48 -6.54 -5.16 -11.99
C SER A 48 -5.86 -6.22 -11.14
N VAL A 49 -5.12 -5.79 -10.12
CA VAL A 49 -4.42 -6.67 -9.18
C VAL A 49 -5.06 -6.54 -7.81
N SER A 50 -5.32 -7.68 -7.16
CA SER A 50 -5.82 -7.74 -5.78
C SER A 50 -4.68 -8.11 -4.84
N LEU A 51 -4.54 -7.37 -3.75
CA LEU A 51 -3.50 -7.57 -2.74
C LEU A 51 -4.13 -7.96 -1.42
N THR A 52 -3.49 -8.90 -0.73
CA THR A 52 -3.81 -9.27 0.65
C THR A 52 -2.62 -8.97 1.55
N ALA A 53 -2.85 -8.95 2.85
CA ALA A 53 -1.81 -8.75 3.85
C ALA A 53 -2.11 -9.63 5.07
N ASP A 54 -1.06 -10.11 5.72
CA ASP A 54 -1.18 -10.66 7.05
C ASP A 54 -1.70 -9.56 7.99
N PRO A 55 -2.83 -9.76 8.70
CA PRO A 55 -3.38 -8.77 9.62
C PRO A 55 -2.37 -8.26 10.66
N SER A 56 -1.40 -9.08 11.07
CA SER A 56 -0.33 -8.69 12.01
C SER A 56 0.65 -7.66 11.44
N LYS A 57 0.63 -7.42 10.12
CA LYS A 57 1.45 -6.43 9.41
C LYS A 57 0.67 -5.18 9.00
N VAL A 58 -0.65 -5.16 9.20
CA VAL A 58 -1.51 -4.01 8.89
C VAL A 58 -1.46 -3.00 10.04
N HIS A 59 -1.26 -1.73 9.71
CA HIS A 59 -1.25 -0.63 10.68
C HIS A 59 -2.35 0.36 10.34
N VAL A 60 -3.21 0.69 11.31
CA VAL A 60 -4.27 1.69 11.18
C VAL A 60 -3.87 2.96 11.92
N PHE A 61 -4.14 4.10 11.30
CA PHE A 61 -3.82 5.41 11.84
C PHE A 61 -5.09 6.27 11.95
N HIS A 62 -5.14 7.09 12.99
CA HIS A 62 -6.16 8.13 13.16
C HIS A 62 -5.44 9.42 13.59
N ASP A 63 -5.64 10.53 12.86
CA ASP A 63 -5.00 11.82 13.10
C ASP A 63 -3.48 11.70 13.38
N THR A 64 -2.76 11.01 12.49
CA THR A 64 -1.31 10.74 12.57
C THR A 64 -0.86 9.80 13.70
N GLN A 65 -1.77 9.34 14.57
CA GLN A 65 -1.50 8.39 15.63
C GLN A 65 -1.77 6.96 15.18
N SER A 66 -0.79 6.07 15.33
CA SER A 66 -1.01 4.63 15.14
C SER A 66 -1.89 4.08 16.26
N LEU A 67 -2.93 3.32 15.89
CA LEU A 67 -3.86 2.68 16.82
C LEU A 67 -3.27 1.43 17.53
N LEU A 68 -2.07 0.99 17.13
CA LEU A 68 -1.32 -0.02 17.86
C LEU A 68 -0.92 0.49 19.26
N TYR A 69 -0.66 1.79 19.41
CA TYR A 69 -0.24 2.44 20.65
C TYR A 69 -1.33 3.36 21.23
N ARG A 70 -2.59 2.90 21.19
CA ARG A 70 -3.77 3.68 21.56
C ARG A 70 -3.84 4.09 23.05
N ASP A 71 -3.02 3.47 23.88
CA ASP A 71 -2.86 3.74 25.31
C ASP A 71 -1.87 4.87 25.62
N ARG A 72 -1.18 5.40 24.60
CA ARG A 72 -0.21 6.49 24.73
C ARG A 72 -0.85 7.84 24.39
N PRO A 73 -0.34 8.96 24.95
CA PRO A 73 -0.79 10.29 24.55
C PRO A 73 -0.62 10.51 23.04
N THR A 74 -1.66 11.06 22.40
CA THR A 74 -1.66 11.36 20.96
C THR A 74 -0.52 12.32 20.63
N LYS A 75 0.38 11.90 19.74
CA LYS A 75 1.40 12.79 19.18
C LYS A 75 0.79 13.59 18.03
N ARG A 76 0.79 14.91 18.13
CA ARG A 76 0.40 15.80 17.03
C ARG A 76 1.59 15.92 16.07
N ILE A 77 1.55 15.19 14.96
CA ILE A 77 2.55 15.30 13.89
C ILE A 77 1.95 16.15 12.77
N PRO A 78 2.60 17.26 12.36
CA PRO A 78 2.13 18.04 11.22
C PRO A 78 2.22 17.20 9.94
N VAL A 79 1.13 17.12 9.19
CA VAL A 79 1.10 16.54 7.85
C VAL A 79 1.84 17.46 6.86
N LYS A 80 2.50 16.87 5.85
CA LYS A 80 3.26 17.58 4.79
C LYS A 80 4.46 18.41 5.29
N ALA A 81 5.17 17.93 6.31
CA ALA A 81 6.40 18.55 6.80
C ALA A 81 7.66 18.27 5.94
N HIS A 82 7.46 17.77 4.71
CA HIS A 82 8.50 17.44 3.74
C HIS A 82 8.53 18.44 2.60
#